data_AF-A0A1Q7CKD4-F1
#
_entry.id   AF-A0A1Q7CKD4-F1
#
_cell.length_a   1.000
_cell.length_b   1.000
_cell.length_c   1.000
_cell.angle_alpha   90.00
_cell.angle_beta   90.00
_cell.angle_gamma   90.00
#
_symmetry.space_group_name_H-M   'P 1'
#
loop_
_entity.id
_entity.type
_entity.pdbx_description
1 polymer ?
#
loop_
_entity_poly.entity_id
_entity_poly.type
_entity_poly.pdbx_seq_one_letter_code
_entity_poly.pdbx_strand_id
1 'polypeptide(L)'
;MTHTTAYTAQGAAATMQISGKELAKTVVLWAGEEMILAVLPGPNHVRLEKLGTELGKSVRLATEQEFSSLFPDCELGAMPPFGSLYNLPVYVDESLAADEAIVFNAGTHRDAIRIRYDDFVRLAKPRVCSFAQKG
;
A
#
# COMPACT_ATOMS: atom_id res chain seq x y z
N MET A 1 -18.26 23.17 1.17
CA MET A 1 -17.33 22.94 2.29
C MET A 1 -16.06 22.36 1.70
N THR A 2 -14.98 23.12 1.84
CA THR A 2 -13.65 22.91 1.28
C THR A 2 -12.92 21.78 2.02
N HIS A 3 -12.56 20.70 1.32
CA HIS A 3 -11.52 19.80 1.80
C HIS A 3 -10.20 20.05 1.08
N THR A 4 -9.39 20.80 1.81
CA THR A 4 -8.00 21.18 1.57
C THR A 4 -7.08 20.02 1.95
N THR A 5 -6.49 19.36 0.95
CA THR A 5 -5.04 19.16 0.83
C THR A 5 -4.81 18.45 -0.50
N ALA A 6 -4.54 19.23 -1.54
CA ALA A 6 -3.90 18.68 -2.73
C ALA A 6 -2.53 18.17 -2.26
N TYR A 7 -2.41 16.85 -2.06
CA TYR A 7 -1.13 16.17 -1.94
C TYR A 7 -0.42 16.32 -3.29
N THR A 8 0.16 17.49 -3.54
CA THR A 8 1.06 17.70 -4.68
C THR A 8 2.41 17.08 -4.35
N ALA A 9 2.43 15.75 -4.21
CA ALA A 9 3.60 15.00 -4.62
C ALA A 9 3.68 15.23 -6.14
N GLN A 10 4.69 15.96 -6.60
CA GLN A 10 5.12 15.96 -8.00
C GLN A 10 5.66 14.56 -8.34
N GLY A 11 4.80 13.53 -8.26
CA GLY A 11 5.09 12.21 -8.74
C GLY A 11 4.98 12.29 -10.25
N ALA A 12 6.12 12.32 -10.93
CA ALA A 12 6.14 12.05 -12.36
C ALA A 12 5.49 10.67 -12.55
N ALA A 13 4.26 10.65 -13.06
CA ALA A 13 3.62 9.44 -13.56
C ALA A 13 4.40 9.03 -14.82
N ALA A 14 5.52 8.36 -14.60
CA ALA A 14 6.30 7.82 -15.69
C ALA A 14 5.64 6.50 -16.08
N THR A 15 5.18 6.40 -17.33
CA THR A 15 4.78 5.12 -17.94
C THR A 15 6.03 4.25 -18.09
N MET A 16 6.53 3.70 -16.99
CA MET A 16 7.67 2.82 -16.99
C MET A 16 7.16 1.39 -17.21
N GLN A 17 7.74 0.67 -18.18
CA GLN A 17 7.58 -0.78 -18.31
C GLN A 17 8.36 -1.46 -17.17
N ILE A 18 7.86 -1.31 -15.96
CA ILE A 18 8.41 -1.91 -14.77
C ILE A 18 7.97 -3.36 -14.80
N SER A 19 8.94 -4.28 -14.84
CA SER A 19 8.61 -5.70 -14.69
C SER A 19 7.86 -5.87 -13.36
N GLY A 20 6.76 -6.61 -13.33
CA GLY A 20 5.89 -6.74 -12.15
C GLY A 20 6.58 -7.21 -10.85
N LYS A 21 7.88 -7.53 -10.91
CA LYS A 21 8.75 -7.82 -9.77
C LYS A 21 9.09 -6.59 -8.91
N GLU A 22 9.03 -5.38 -9.45
CA GLU A 22 9.44 -4.15 -8.73
C GLU A 22 8.25 -3.29 -8.26
N LEU A 23 7.03 -3.61 -8.66
CA LEU A 23 5.83 -2.85 -8.28
C LEU A 23 5.37 -3.28 -6.88
N ALA A 24 5.35 -2.36 -5.93
CA ALA A 24 4.66 -2.56 -4.66
C ALA A 24 3.15 -2.54 -4.87
N LYS A 25 2.47 -3.51 -4.25
CA LYS A 25 1.01 -3.56 -4.22
C LYS A 25 0.49 -3.22 -2.82
N THR A 26 -0.72 -2.71 -2.79
CA THR A 26 -1.47 -2.42 -1.56
C THR A 26 -2.56 -3.46 -1.38
N VAL A 27 -2.55 -4.15 -0.24
CA VAL A 27 -3.55 -5.15 0.14
C VAL A 27 -4.33 -4.63 1.33
N VAL A 28 -5.65 -4.64 1.24
CA VAL A 28 -6.53 -4.21 2.34
C VAL A 28 -6.83 -5.41 3.24
N LEU A 29 -6.60 -5.25 4.54
CA LEU A 29 -6.78 -6.29 5.55
C LEU A 29 -7.65 -5.78 6.68
N TRP A 30 -8.36 -6.70 7.32
CA TRP A 30 -8.86 -6.48 8.68
C TRP A 30 -7.84 -6.98 9.68
N ALA A 31 -7.52 -6.16 10.68
CA ALA A 31 -6.73 -6.49 11.85
C ALA A 31 -7.60 -6.24 13.10
N GLY A 32 -8.22 -7.29 13.63
CA GLY A 32 -9.33 -7.17 14.58
C GLY A 32 -10.49 -6.39 13.96
N GLU A 33 -10.89 -5.28 14.58
CA GLU A 33 -11.97 -4.39 14.12
C GLU A 33 -11.47 -3.19 13.31
N GLU A 34 -10.19 -3.17 12.95
CA GLU A 34 -9.57 -2.06 12.21
C GLU A 34 -9.16 -2.52 10.82
N MET A 35 -9.46 -1.72 9.80
CA MET A 35 -8.97 -1.95 8.45
C MET A 35 -7.58 -1.30 8.28
N ILE A 36 -6.66 -2.02 7.64
CA ILE A 36 -5.27 -1.59 7.44
C ILE A 36 -4.84 -1.78 5.98
N LEU A 37 -3.81 -1.05 5.57
CA LEU A 37 -3.12 -1.26 4.31
C LEU A 37 -1.81 -2.01 4.54
N ALA A 38 -1.63 -3.15 3.89
CA ALA A 38 -0.38 -3.88 3.82
C ALA A 38 0.29 -3.66 2.46
N VAL A 39 1.50 -3.12 2.48
CA VAL A 39 2.28 -2.73 1.30
C VAL A 39 3.46 -3.68 1.16
N LEU A 40 3.56 -4.39 0.04
CA LEU A 40 4.55 -5.44 -0.19
C LEU A 40 4.87 -5.58 -1.69
N PRO A 41 5.97 -6.27 -2.07
CA PRO A 41 6.25 -6.52 -3.48
C PRO A 41 5.10 -7.25 -4.19
N GLY A 42 4.79 -6.84 -5.41
CA GLY A 42 3.75 -7.39 -6.27
C GLY A 42 3.70 -8.93 -6.34
N PRO A 43 4.81 -9.64 -6.54
CA PRO A 43 4.82 -11.10 -6.64
C PRO A 43 4.67 -11.82 -5.28
N ASN A 44 4.73 -11.10 -4.16
CA ASN A 44 4.67 -11.70 -2.83
C ASN A 44 3.23 -11.73 -2.29
N HIS A 45 2.97 -12.60 -1.32
CA HIS A 45 1.70 -12.68 -0.59
C HIS A 45 1.88 -12.30 0.87
N VAL A 46 0.81 -11.80 1.49
CA VAL A 46 0.79 -11.51 2.93
C VAL A 46 0.72 -12.82 3.70
N ARG A 47 1.66 -13.06 4.61
CA ARG A 47 1.53 -14.08 5.66
C ARG A 47 0.66 -13.53 6.78
N LEU A 48 -0.64 -13.78 6.68
CA LEU A 48 -1.65 -13.26 7.62
C LEU A 48 -1.33 -13.62 9.07
N GLU A 49 -0.92 -14.87 9.34
CA GLU A 49 -0.54 -15.32 10.68
C GLU A 49 0.68 -14.56 11.23
N LYS A 50 1.68 -14.33 10.37
CA LYS A 50 2.89 -13.60 10.75
C LYS A 50 2.56 -12.14 11.07
N LEU A 51 1.81 -11.47 10.18
CA LEU A 51 1.36 -10.11 10.42
C LEU A 51 0.48 -10.02 11.66
N GLY A 52 -0.43 -10.97 11.87
CA GLY A 52 -1.27 -11.00 13.08
C GLY A 52 -0.47 -11.15 14.37
N THR A 53 0.61 -11.92 14.34
CA THR A 53 1.54 -12.04 15.47
C THR A 53 2.25 -10.71 15.77
N GLU A 54 2.76 -10.03 14.74
CA GLU A 54 3.40 -8.71 14.86
C GLU A 54 2.42 -7.64 15.41
N LEU A 55 1.15 -7.72 15.02
CA LEU A 55 0.12 -6.75 15.44
C LEU A 55 -0.55 -7.11 16.77
N GLY A 56 -0.40 -8.34 17.26
CA GLY A 56 -1.18 -8.86 18.37
C GLY A 56 -2.68 -8.92 18.08
N LYS A 57 -3.07 -9.10 16.81
CA LYS A 57 -4.47 -9.10 16.34
C LYS A 57 -4.72 -10.25 15.36
N SER A 58 -5.96 -10.74 15.25
CA SER A 58 -6.35 -11.61 14.14
C SER A 58 -6.37 -10.81 12.84
N VAL A 59 -5.82 -11.38 11.77
CA VAL A 59 -5.71 -10.71 10.47
C VAL A 59 -6.37 -11.54 9.38
N ARG A 60 -7.19 -10.90 8.54
CA ARG A 60 -7.80 -11.51 7.35
C ARG A 60 -7.79 -10.54 6.17
N LEU A 61 -7.90 -11.08 4.96
CA LEU A 61 -8.15 -10.27 3.77
C LEU A 61 -9.51 -9.58 3.89
N ALA A 62 -9.55 -8.30 3.52
CA ALA A 62 -10.81 -7.62 3.26
C ALA A 62 -11.32 -8.04 1.87
N THR A 63 -12.62 -8.25 1.73
CA THR A 63 -13.23 -8.49 0.42
C THR A 63 -13.37 -7.17 -0.33
N GLU A 64 -13.42 -7.22 -1.66
CA GLU A 64 -13.61 -6.03 -2.50
C GLU A 64 -14.88 -5.24 -2.11
N GLN A 65 -15.96 -5.95 -1.75
CA GLN A 65 -17.18 -5.31 -1.29
C GLN A 65 -17.00 -4.54 0.02
N GLU A 66 -16.13 -5.01 0.93
CA GLU A 66 -15.88 -4.37 2.22
C GLU A 66 -15.12 -3.04 2.10
N PHE A 67 -14.23 -2.92 1.11
CA PHE A 67 -13.33 -1.75 1.02
C PHE A 67 -13.54 -0.86 -0.20
N SER A 68 -14.25 -1.30 -1.23
CA SER A 68 -14.44 -0.54 -2.48
C SER A 68 -14.94 0.90 -2.26
N SER A 69 -15.85 1.11 -1.30
CA SER A 69 -16.38 2.45 -0.97
C SER A 69 -15.34 3.40 -0.38
N LEU A 70 -14.23 2.88 0.17
CA LEU A 70 -13.11 3.68 0.67
C LEU A 70 -12.24 4.21 -0.47
N PHE A 71 -12.26 3.58 -1.64
CA PHE A 71 -11.42 3.95 -2.79
C PHE A 71 -12.29 4.27 -4.03
N PRO A 72 -13.17 5.29 -3.96
CA PRO A 72 -14.08 5.60 -5.06
C PRO A 72 -13.36 6.01 -6.35
N ASP A 73 -12.13 6.51 -6.22
CA ASP A 73 -11.32 7.02 -7.33
C ASP A 73 -10.23 6.02 -7.78
N CYS A 74 -10.28 4.76 -7.33
CA CYS A 74 -9.28 3.74 -7.69
C CYS A 74 -9.91 2.49 -8.30
N GLU A 75 -9.24 1.94 -9.32
CA GLU A 75 -9.42 0.56 -9.72
C GLU A 75 -9.03 -0.37 -8.56
N LEU A 76 -9.80 -1.42 -8.35
CA LEU A 76 -9.52 -2.40 -7.30
C LEU A 76 -8.16 -3.08 -7.54
N GLY A 77 -7.31 -3.07 -6.53
CA GLY A 77 -5.92 -3.54 -6.64
C GLY A 77 -4.93 -2.51 -7.22
N ALA A 78 -5.38 -1.30 -7.54
CA ALA A 78 -4.54 -0.17 -7.94
C ALA A 78 -4.48 0.95 -6.89
N MET A 79 -4.92 0.67 -5.66
CA MET A 79 -4.91 1.65 -4.57
C MET A 79 -3.47 2.06 -4.22
N PRO A 80 -3.21 3.37 -4.08
CA PRO A 80 -1.89 3.85 -3.68
C PRO A 80 -1.61 3.50 -2.21
N PRO A 81 -0.33 3.33 -1.82
CA PRO A 81 0.07 2.95 -0.45
C PRO A 81 0.01 4.12 0.55
N PHE A 82 -0.88 5.10 0.32
CA PHE A 82 -1.04 6.29 1.17
C PHE A 82 -2.32 6.20 1.99
N GLY A 83 -2.26 5.46 3.10
CA GLY A 83 -3.41 5.31 4.00
C GLY A 83 -3.92 6.62 4.60
N SER A 84 -3.10 7.67 4.64
CA SER A 84 -3.54 9.02 5.05
C SER A 84 -4.65 9.60 4.17
N LEU A 85 -4.76 9.18 2.90
CA LEU A 85 -5.85 9.60 2.00
C LEU A 85 -7.20 8.99 2.41
N TYR A 86 -7.16 7.88 3.16
CA TYR A 86 -8.34 7.05 3.49
C TYR A 86 -8.50 6.83 5.01
N ASN A 87 -7.69 7.51 5.82
CA ASN A 87 -7.60 7.33 7.27
C ASN A 87 -7.34 5.87 7.71
N LEU A 88 -6.46 5.16 6.99
CA LEU A 88 -6.06 3.78 7.26
C LEU A 88 -4.60 3.71 7.71
N PRO A 89 -4.25 2.91 8.74
CA PRO A 89 -2.86 2.61 9.07
C PRO A 89 -2.17 1.88 7.91
N VAL A 90 -0.90 2.22 7.69
CA VAL A 90 -0.06 1.59 6.66
C VAL A 90 1.00 0.73 7.32
N TYR A 91 1.10 -0.51 6.88
CA TYR A 91 2.17 -1.45 7.22
C TYR A 91 2.92 -1.80 5.95
N VAL A 92 4.24 -1.62 5.95
CA VAL A 92 5.10 -1.90 4.80
C VAL A 92 6.02 -3.07 5.11
N ASP A 93 6.18 -3.97 4.15
CA ASP A 93 7.11 -5.09 4.30
C ASP A 93 8.56 -4.58 4.30
N GLU A 94 9.37 -5.14 5.19
CA GLU A 94 10.79 -4.80 5.32
C GLU A 94 11.58 -4.95 4.01
N SER A 95 11.14 -5.84 3.10
CA SER A 95 11.84 -6.01 1.82
C SER A 95 11.79 -4.76 0.95
N LEU A 96 10.70 -3.97 1.04
CA LEU A 96 10.58 -2.69 0.33
C LEU A 96 11.33 -1.57 1.05
N ALA A 97 11.52 -1.70 2.36
CA ALA A 97 12.26 -0.73 3.17
C ALA A 97 13.77 -0.75 2.90
N ALA A 98 14.27 -1.80 2.25
CA ALA A 98 15.66 -1.91 1.83
C ALA A 98 15.95 -1.19 0.49
N ASP A 99 14.92 -0.81 -0.27
CA ASP A 99 15.08 -0.21 -1.59
C ASP A 99 15.21 1.32 -1.51
N GLU A 100 16.00 1.92 -2.40
CA GLU A 100 16.14 3.40 -2.47
C GLU A 100 14.85 4.10 -2.90
N ALA A 101 14.01 3.40 -3.66
CA ALA A 101 12.77 3.92 -4.22
C ALA A 101 11.69 2.84 -4.21
N ILE A 102 10.44 3.28 -4.05
CA ILE A 102 9.26 2.44 -4.19
C ILE A 102 8.51 2.85 -5.46
N VAL A 103 7.97 1.86 -6.16
CA VAL A 103 7.09 2.03 -7.31
C VAL A 103 5.74 1.43 -6.95
N PHE A 104 4.63 2.14 -7.18
CA PHE A 104 3.29 1.64 -6.91
C PHE A 104 2.26 2.20 -7.89
N ASN A 105 1.09 1.56 -7.97
CA ASN A 105 -0.04 2.05 -8.75
C ASN A 105 -0.72 3.23 -8.06
N ALA A 106 -1.14 4.22 -8.84
CA ALA A 106 -1.76 5.44 -8.37
C ALA A 106 -3.19 5.61 -8.92
N GLY A 107 -4.07 4.68 -8.55
CA GLY A 107 -5.49 4.74 -8.89
C GLY A 107 -5.90 3.90 -10.10
N THR A 108 -5.01 3.66 -11.06
CA THR A 108 -5.26 2.72 -12.17
C THR A 108 -4.11 1.73 -12.30
N HIS A 109 -4.34 0.59 -12.95
CA HIS A 109 -3.28 -0.37 -13.26
C HIS A 109 -2.28 0.12 -14.33
N ARG A 110 -2.53 1.28 -14.95
CA ARG A 110 -1.67 1.87 -15.99
C ARG A 110 -0.78 2.98 -15.45
N ASP A 111 -1.17 3.59 -14.35
CA ASP A 111 -0.48 4.73 -13.75
C ASP A 111 0.39 4.25 -12.60
N ALA A 112 1.71 4.26 -12.83
CA ALA A 112 2.70 3.97 -11.81
C ALA A 112 3.46 5.24 -11.40
N ILE A 113 3.72 5.37 -10.11
CA ILE A 113 4.54 6.43 -9.54
C ILE A 113 5.78 5.81 -8.91
N ARG A 114 6.95 6.38 -9.22
CA ARG A 114 8.21 6.08 -8.53
C ARG A 114 8.61 7.27 -7.65
N ILE A 115 8.83 7.02 -6.36
CA ILE A 115 9.37 8.01 -5.41
C ILE A 115 10.47 7.39 -4.58
N ARG A 116 11.32 8.23 -3.97
CA ARG A 116 12.27 7.77 -2.96
C ARG A 116 11.53 7.11 -1.79
N TYR A 117 12.10 6.05 -1.24
CA TYR A 117 11.50 5.39 -0.09
C TYR A 117 11.39 6.33 1.12
N ASP A 118 12.38 7.20 1.34
CA ASP A 118 12.33 8.22 2.39
C ASP A 118 11.11 9.16 2.26
N ASP A 119 10.77 9.55 1.02
CA ASP A 119 9.61 10.40 0.78
C ASP A 119 8.31 9.63 1.01
N PHE A 120 8.27 8.35 0.62
CA PHE A 120 7.16 7.46 0.99
C PHE A 120 6.98 7.39 2.51
N VAL A 121 8.06 7.20 3.29
CA VAL A 121 7.99 7.17 4.76
C VAL A 121 7.47 8.48 5.33
N ARG A 122 7.93 9.62 4.81
CA ARG A 122 7.49 10.95 5.26
C ARG A 122 6.01 11.20 5.00
N LEU A 123 5.50 10.75 3.85
CA LEU A 123 4.13 10.99 3.39
C LEU A 123 3.15 9.96 3.99
N ALA A 124 3.46 8.66 3.88
CA ALA A 124 2.59 7.56 4.29
C ALA A 124 2.71 7.19 5.78
N LYS A 125 3.83 7.55 6.43
CA LYS A 125 4.15 7.20 7.83
C LYS A 125 3.91 5.71 8.15
N PRO A 126 4.46 4.78 7.34
CA PRO A 126 4.19 3.37 7.51
C PRO A 126 4.89 2.81 8.74
N ARG A 127 4.35 1.71 9.29
CA ARG A 127 5.05 0.83 10.21
C ARG A 127 5.74 -0.27 9.43
N VAL A 128 7.05 -0.44 9.63
CA VAL A 128 7.80 -1.52 8.96
C VAL A 128 7.58 -2.82 9.72
N CYS A 129 7.18 -3.88 9.00
CA CYS A 129 6.96 -5.21 9.55
C CYS A 129 7.50 -6.26 8.57
N SER A 130 7.82 -7.46 9.06
CA SER A 130 8.20 -8.59 8.20
C SER A 130 7.01 -9.51 8.02
N PHE A 131 6.34 -9.49 6.87
CA PHE A 131 5.12 -10.29 6.66
C PHE A 131 4.94 -10.86 5.26
N ALA A 132 5.74 -10.46 4.27
CA ALA A 132 5.64 -10.96 2.92
C ALA A 132 6.23 -12.39 2.81
N GLN A 133 5.66 -13.20 1.91
CA GLN A 133 6.25 -14.45 1.41
C GLN A 133 6.26 -14.46 -0.11
N LYS A 134 7.24 -15.14 -0.70
CA LYS A 134 7.24 -15.39 -2.14
C LYS A 134 6.00 -16.20 -2.53
N GLY A 135 5.35 -15.79 -3.62
CA GLY A 135 4.31 -16.59 -4.29
C GLY A 135 4.86 -17.78 -5.05
#